data_AF-T1C3T1-F1
#
_entry.id   AF-T1C3T1-F1
#
_cell.length_a   1.000
_cell.length_b   1.000
_cell.length_c   1.000
_cell.angle_alpha   90.00
_cell.angle_beta   90.00
_cell.angle_gamma   90.00
#
_symmetry.space_group_name_H-M   'P 1'
#
loop_
_entity.id
_entity.type
_entity.pdbx_description
1 polymer ?
#
loop_
_entity_poly.entity_id
_entity_poly.type
_entity_poly.pdbx_seq_one_letter_code
_entity_poly.pdbx_strand_id
1 'polypeptide(L)'
;PEIRERLFPNSNLKGPANVFVLPDLESANISFNLVRSMTDGVVIGPILMGLSRPVHILTPASTPRRVVNMTAIACVEAQIRAAAGV
;
A
#
# COMPACT_ATOMS: atom_id res chain seq x y z
N PRO A 1 8.35 16.98 11.96
CA PRO A 1 7.14 17.40 12.71
C PRO A 1 6.94 18.91 12.65
N GLU A 2 8.00 19.68 12.91
CA GLU A 2 7.99 21.15 12.97
C GLU A 2 7.40 21.82 11.71
N ILE A 3 7.81 21.40 10.51
CA ILE A 3 7.27 21.96 9.25
C ILE A 3 5.75 21.75 9.14
N ARG A 4 5.25 20.57 9.56
CA ARG A 4 3.82 20.27 9.52
C ARG A 4 3.05 21.15 10.50
N GLU A 5 3.53 21.30 11.73
CA GLU A 5 2.86 22.14 12.74
C GLU A 5 2.78 23.60 12.29
N ARG A 6 3.79 24.08 11.57
CA ARG A 6 3.79 25.44 11.00
C ARG A 6 2.81 25.60 9.83
N LEU A 7 2.77 24.66 8.89
CA LEU A 7 1.94 24.76 7.68
C LEU A 7 0.51 24.28 7.88
N PHE A 8 0.30 23.33 8.80
CA PHE A 8 -0.97 22.66 9.09
C PHE A 8 -1.19 22.58 10.61
N PRO A 9 -1.39 23.72 11.31
CA PRO A 9 -1.46 23.78 12.77
C PRO A 9 -2.61 22.97 13.36
N ASN A 10 -3.70 22.76 12.60
CA ASN A 10 -4.87 21.98 13.02
C ASN A 10 -4.85 20.53 12.51
N SER A 11 -3.67 20.01 12.12
CA SER A 11 -3.57 18.64 11.61
C SER A 11 -3.84 17.62 12.72
N ASN A 12 -4.74 16.65 12.44
CA ASN A 12 -4.95 15.49 13.32
C ASN A 12 -3.81 14.45 13.23
N LEU A 13 -2.85 14.64 12.32
CA LEU A 13 -1.78 13.69 12.08
C LEU A 13 -0.74 13.73 13.21
N LYS A 14 -0.49 12.59 13.85
CA LYS A 14 0.51 12.42 14.91
C LYS A 14 1.73 11.69 14.36
N GLY A 15 2.93 12.09 14.79
CA GLY A 15 4.18 11.45 14.36
C GLY A 15 4.45 11.58 12.85
N PRO A 16 5.34 10.74 12.28
CA PRO A 16 5.60 10.68 10.83
C PRO A 16 4.40 10.14 10.05
N ALA A 17 4.19 10.62 8.83
CA ALA A 17 3.21 10.02 7.91
C ALA A 17 3.68 8.64 7.47
N ASN A 18 2.77 7.67 7.41
CA ASN A 18 3.01 6.29 7.01
C ASN A 18 2.18 5.84 5.80
N VAL A 19 1.24 6.68 5.34
CA VAL A 19 0.40 6.45 4.16
C VAL A 19 0.47 7.69 3.27
N PHE A 20 0.75 7.49 2.00
CA PHE A 20 0.75 8.54 0.99
C PHE A 20 -0.42 8.33 0.03
N VAL A 21 -1.35 9.28 0.03
CA VAL A 21 -2.44 9.37 -0.94
C VAL A 21 -2.01 10.37 -2.01
N LEU A 22 -1.99 9.93 -3.27
CA LEU A 22 -1.46 10.68 -4.39
C LEU A 22 -2.58 11.13 -5.33
N PRO A 23 -2.44 12.28 -5.99
CA PRO A 23 -3.53 12.92 -6.73
C PRO A 23 -3.95 12.16 -8.00
N ASP A 24 -3.00 11.45 -8.62
CA ASP A 24 -3.20 10.71 -9.87
C ASP A 24 -2.26 9.49 -9.95
N LEU A 25 -2.43 8.68 -11.00
CA LEU A 25 -1.69 7.43 -11.21
C LEU A 25 -0.22 7.71 -11.56
N GLU A 26 0.05 8.79 -12.26
CA GLU A 26 1.37 9.20 -12.72
C GLU A 26 2.24 9.59 -11.52
N SER A 27 1.73 10.45 -10.64
CA SER A 27 2.35 10.80 -9.37
C SER A 27 2.58 9.56 -8.52
N ALA A 28 1.59 8.67 -8.46
CA ALA A 28 1.70 7.40 -7.74
C ALA A 28 2.83 6.52 -8.26
N ASN A 29 2.88 6.30 -9.57
CA ASN A 29 3.88 5.44 -10.18
C ASN A 29 5.28 6.06 -10.10
N ILE A 30 5.42 7.37 -10.28
CA ILE A 30 6.72 8.06 -10.16
C ILE A 30 7.22 7.97 -8.72
N SER A 31 6.41 8.37 -7.72
CA SER A 31 6.82 8.33 -6.32
C SER A 31 7.14 6.90 -5.85
N PHE A 32 6.33 5.92 -6.27
CA PHE A 32 6.57 4.52 -5.95
C PHE A 32 7.92 4.02 -6.48
N ASN A 33 8.20 4.25 -7.77
CA ASN A 33 9.46 3.81 -8.37
C ASN A 33 10.66 4.59 -7.81
N LEU A 34 10.50 5.87 -7.49
CA LEU A 34 11.53 6.68 -6.83
C LEU A 34 11.93 6.08 -5.48
N VAL A 35 10.95 5.83 -4.61
CA VAL A 35 11.19 5.23 -3.28
C VAL A 35 11.78 3.82 -3.42
N ARG A 36 11.28 3.02 -4.37
CA ARG A 36 11.81 1.69 -4.66
C ARG A 36 13.27 1.74 -5.12
N SER A 37 13.67 2.75 -5.88
CA SER A 37 15.04 2.87 -6.37
C SER A 37 16.00 3.46 -5.32
N MET A 38 15.49 4.25 -4.39
CA MET A 38 16.28 4.91 -3.34
C MET A 38 16.41 4.09 -2.06
N THR A 39 15.62 3.02 -1.92
CA THR A 39 15.58 2.20 -0.71
C THR A 39 15.70 0.72 -1.05
N ASP A 40 16.30 -0.06 -0.15
CA ASP A 40 16.28 -1.53 -0.23
C ASP A 40 14.97 -2.13 0.32
N GLY A 41 13.89 -1.35 0.28
CA GLY A 41 12.59 -1.72 0.80
C GLY A 41 11.97 -2.90 0.06
N VAL A 42 11.33 -3.82 0.80
CA VAL A 42 10.59 -4.92 0.19
C VAL A 42 9.29 -4.39 -0.40
N VAL A 43 9.20 -4.45 -1.72
CA VAL A 43 7.99 -4.05 -2.46
C VAL A 43 6.96 -5.17 -2.42
N ILE A 44 5.77 -4.85 -1.92
CA ILE A 44 4.61 -5.75 -1.91
C ILE A 44 3.45 -5.06 -2.64
N GLY A 45 2.80 -5.79 -3.54
CA GLY A 45 1.70 -5.30 -4.36
C GLY A 45 1.86 -5.62 -5.85
N PRO A 46 1.02 -5.02 -6.73
CA PRO A 46 -0.08 -4.13 -6.38
C PRO A 46 -1.18 -4.85 -5.59
N ILE A 47 -1.77 -4.17 -4.61
CA ILE A 47 -2.90 -4.68 -3.81
C ILE A 47 -4.16 -3.99 -4.31
N LEU A 48 -5.13 -4.78 -4.79
CA LEU A 48 -6.42 -4.27 -5.21
C LEU A 48 -7.34 -4.12 -4.00
N MET A 49 -8.09 -3.02 -3.96
CA MET A 49 -9.04 -2.71 -2.89
C MET A 49 -10.41 -2.36 -3.48
N GLY A 50 -11.47 -2.46 -2.68
CA GLY A 50 -12.84 -2.09 -3.07
C GLY A 50 -13.66 -3.18 -3.78
N LEU A 51 -13.11 -4.38 -3.96
CA LEU A 51 -13.83 -5.54 -4.51
C LEU A 51 -14.68 -6.23 -3.43
N SER A 52 -15.70 -7.01 -3.82
CA SER A 52 -16.50 -7.80 -2.87
C SER A 52 -15.74 -8.97 -2.24
N ARG A 53 -14.71 -9.49 -2.91
CA ARG A 53 -13.83 -10.55 -2.39
C ARG A 53 -12.36 -10.22 -2.65
N PRO A 54 -11.42 -10.71 -1.83
CA PRO A 54 -9.99 -10.47 -2.04
C PRO A 54 -9.51 -11.11 -3.35
N VAL A 55 -9.06 -10.28 -4.28
CA VAL A 55 -8.50 -10.70 -5.56
C VAL A 55 -7.33 -9.78 -5.87
N HIS A 56 -6.20 -10.35 -6.25
CA HIS A 56 -5.00 -9.59 -6.63
C HIS A 56 -4.44 -10.10 -7.93
N ILE A 57 -3.94 -9.18 -8.76
CA ILE A 57 -3.39 -9.50 -10.07
C ILE A 57 -1.86 -9.53 -9.98
N LEU A 58 -1.27 -10.64 -10.38
CA LEU A 58 0.18 -10.81 -10.49
C LEU A 58 0.61 -10.63 -11.95
N THR A 59 1.84 -10.15 -12.13
CA THR A 59 2.46 -10.09 -13.46
C THR A 59 3.33 -11.33 -13.71
N PRO A 60 3.56 -11.74 -14.97
CA PRO A 60 4.46 -12.87 -15.29
C PRO A 60 5.89 -12.69 -14.76
N ALA A 61 6.34 -11.45 -14.54
CA ALA A 61 7.63 -11.13 -13.92
C ALA A 61 7.66 -11.32 -12.39
N SER A 62 6.61 -11.90 -11.79
CA SER A 62 6.53 -12.11 -10.34
C SER A 62 7.44 -13.24 -9.89
N THR A 63 8.29 -12.96 -8.91
CA THR A 63 9.14 -13.99 -8.29
C THR A 63 8.30 -14.95 -7.43
N PRO A 64 8.77 -16.18 -7.15
CA PRO A 64 8.09 -17.10 -6.25
C PRO A 64 7.79 -16.48 -4.87
N ARG A 65 8.72 -15.67 -4.35
CA ARG A 65 8.53 -14.93 -3.10
C ARG A 65 7.35 -13.95 -3.16
N ARG A 66 7.17 -13.27 -4.30
CA ARG A 66 6.02 -12.37 -4.51
C ARG A 66 4.71 -13.14 -4.54
N VAL A 67 4.68 -14.32 -5.19
CA VAL A 67 3.49 -15.18 -5.23
C VAL A 67 3.09 -15.61 -3.82
N VAL A 68 4.05 -16.09 -3.02
CA VAL A 68 3.80 -16.49 -1.62
C VAL A 68 3.28 -15.32 -0.79
N ASN A 69 3.95 -14.16 -0.85
CA ASN A 69 3.54 -12.98 -0.10
C ASN A 69 2.13 -12.50 -0.47
N MET A 70 1.81 -12.46 -1.76
CA MET A 70 0.49 -12.01 -2.23
C MET A 70 -0.62 -13.00 -1.90
N THR A 71 -0.30 -14.31 -1.88
CA THR A 71 -1.24 -15.34 -1.43
C THR A 71 -1.54 -15.18 0.06
N ALA A 72 -0.50 -14.96 0.88
CA ALA A 72 -0.69 -14.72 2.31
C ALA A 72 -1.57 -13.48 2.58
N ILE A 73 -1.37 -12.40 1.83
CA ILE A 73 -2.23 -11.19 1.93
C ILE A 73 -3.67 -11.54 1.58
N ALA A 74 -3.92 -12.21 0.46
CA ALA A 74 -5.27 -12.56 0.03
C ALA A 74 -6.00 -13.46 1.06
N CYS A 75 -5.30 -14.43 1.65
CA CYS A 75 -5.84 -15.30 2.69
C CYS A 75 -6.23 -14.52 3.96
N VAL A 76 -5.32 -13.67 4.46
CA VAL A 76 -5.58 -12.87 5.66
C VAL A 76 -6.71 -11.86 5.41
N GLU A 77 -6.73 -11.22 4.25
CA GLU A 77 -7.80 -10.29 3.87
C GLU A 77 -9.17 -11.00 3.83
N ALA A 78 -9.22 -12.23 3.33
CA ALA A 78 -10.45 -13.03 3.31
C ALA A 78 -10.96 -13.34 4.72
N GLN A 79 -10.04 -13.71 5.63
CA GLN A 79 -10.36 -13.98 7.03
C GLN A 79 -10.89 -12.73 7.74
N ILE A 80 -10.24 -11.57 7.54
CA ILE A 80 -10.66 -10.30 8.15
C ILE A 80 -12.06 -9.90 7.68
N ARG A 81 -12.35 -10.02 6.38
CA ARG A 81 -13.66 -9.67 5.81
C ARG A 81 -14.77 -10.60 6.30
N ALA A 82 -14.50 -11.91 6.32
CA ALA A 82 -15.43 -12.89 6.88
C ALA A 82 -15.76 -12.59 8.36
N ALA A 83 -14.76 -12.20 9.17
CA ALA A 83 -14.98 -11.80 10.56
C ALA A 83 -15.74 -10.47 10.69
N ALA A 84 -15.58 -9.54 9.75
CA ALA A 84 -16.29 -8.27 9.71
C ALA A 84 -17.75 -8.39 9.19
N GLY A 85 -18.16 -9.56 8.71
CA GLY A 85 -19.50 -9.79 8.15
C GLY A 85 -19.74 -9.09 6.81
N VAL A 86 -18.67 -8.78 6.07
CA VAL A 86 -18.68 -8.13 4.76
C VAL A 86 -18.14 -9.06 3.68
#